data_AF-A0A9P6C8G2-F1
#
_entry.id   AF-A0A9P6C8G2-F1
#
_cell.length_a   1.000
_cell.length_b   1.000
_cell.length_c   1.000
_cell.angle_alpha   90.00
_cell.angle_beta   90.00
_cell.angle_gamma   90.00
#
_symmetry.space_group_name_H-M   'P 1'
#
loop_
_entity.id
_entity.type
_entity.pdbx_description
1 polymer ?
#
loop_
_entity_poly.entity_id
_entity_poly.type
_entity_poly.pdbx_seq_one_letter_code
_entity_poly.pdbx_strand_id
1 'polypeptide(L)'
;MSDAAEATVRRPLVTEVEEYSSLVRALKTEHTLDLAAHLLEHFHEETKPTAQLHNRDQWTRWPLPDAPLADWDLEDEIRAIVRHWLLEKRDLEKNLDLDDAEEDYVEDLVDHLMPILLNFLERILTLVHAHVFPRPPCLQDRINPLNWRDLANILASPAAEDLVDAQMLKSYVDRMEALLGSENRELQEPCPRRAIDRRDMLDQRRTRRQDLYNCLMFSLFSR
;
A
#
# COMPACT_ATOMS: atom_id res chain seq x y z
N MET A 1 7.47 25.22 -39.76
CA MET A 1 8.49 24.17 -39.98
C MET A 1 8.77 23.31 -38.73
N SER A 2 8.05 23.50 -37.61
CA SER A 2 8.25 22.69 -36.39
C SER A 2 7.39 21.41 -36.33
N ASP A 3 6.26 21.37 -37.03
CA ASP A 3 5.28 20.27 -36.91
C ASP A 3 5.67 18.98 -37.67
N ALA A 4 6.57 19.09 -38.64
CA ALA A 4 7.03 17.93 -39.43
C ALA A 4 7.99 17.03 -38.64
N ALA A 5 8.74 17.58 -37.67
CA ALA A 5 9.67 16.82 -36.86
C ALA A 5 8.94 15.96 -35.82
N GLU A 6 7.87 16.48 -35.22
CA GLU A 6 7.10 15.77 -34.19
C GLU A 6 6.27 14.60 -34.77
N ALA A 7 5.80 14.73 -36.00
CA ALA A 7 5.08 13.67 -36.71
C ALA A 7 5.95 12.43 -37.00
N THR A 8 7.29 12.60 -37.05
CA THR A 8 8.21 11.51 -37.38
C THR A 8 8.51 10.63 -36.15
N VAL A 9 8.52 11.22 -34.95
CA VAL A 9 8.76 10.49 -33.69
C VAL A 9 7.50 9.76 -33.19
N ARG A 10 6.30 10.26 -33.50
CA ARG A 10 5.04 9.62 -33.06
C ARG A 10 4.72 8.32 -33.81
N ARG A 11 5.13 8.16 -35.07
CA ARG A 11 4.84 6.96 -35.87
C ARG A 11 5.46 5.66 -35.33
N PRO A 12 6.76 5.60 -34.97
CA PRO A 12 7.34 4.36 -34.46
C PRO A 12 6.73 3.90 -33.13
N LEU A 13 6.39 4.84 -32.25
CA LEU A 13 5.73 4.52 -30.97
C LEU A 13 4.33 3.92 -31.15
N VAL A 14 3.55 4.44 -32.10
CA VAL A 14 2.20 3.90 -32.36
C VAL A 14 2.28 2.50 -32.97
N THR A 15 3.24 2.24 -33.86
CA THR A 15 3.43 0.90 -34.43
C THR A 15 3.88 -0.11 -33.38
N GLU A 16 4.77 0.28 -32.46
CA GLU A 16 5.19 -0.59 -31.36
C GLU A 16 4.01 -0.91 -30.43
N VAL A 17 3.21 0.09 -30.04
CA VAL A 17 2.04 -0.13 -29.18
C VAL A 17 0.99 -1.01 -29.86
N GLU A 18 0.75 -0.84 -31.15
CA GLU A 18 -0.16 -1.71 -31.91
C GLU A 18 0.37 -3.14 -31.98
N GLU A 19 1.68 -3.33 -32.17
CA GLU A 19 2.33 -4.65 -32.20
C GLU A 19 2.23 -5.35 -30.83
N TYR A 20 2.50 -4.65 -29.72
CA TYR A 20 2.31 -5.21 -28.37
C TYR A 20 0.84 -5.52 -28.07
N SER A 21 -0.10 -4.68 -28.51
CA SER A 21 -1.53 -4.95 -28.34
C SER A 21 -2.00 -6.16 -29.15
N SER A 22 -1.42 -6.37 -30.33
CA SER A 22 -1.64 -7.55 -31.18
C SER A 22 -1.10 -8.80 -30.51
N LEU A 23 0.10 -8.73 -29.92
CA LEU A 23 0.74 -9.83 -29.20
C LEU A 23 -0.06 -10.24 -27.95
N VAL A 24 -0.56 -9.27 -27.18
CA VAL A 24 -1.40 -9.51 -26.01
C VAL A 24 -2.75 -10.10 -26.40
N ARG A 25 -3.36 -9.66 -27.51
CA ARG A 25 -4.59 -10.29 -28.03
C ARG A 25 -4.33 -11.71 -28.50
N ALA A 26 -3.27 -11.95 -29.27
CA ALA A 26 -2.88 -13.30 -29.71
C ALA A 26 -2.64 -14.25 -28.52
N LEU A 27 -1.92 -13.80 -27.49
CA LEU A 27 -1.70 -14.54 -26.25
C LEU A 27 -3.00 -14.81 -25.46
N LYS A 28 -4.00 -13.93 -25.57
CA LYS A 28 -5.30 -14.09 -24.91
C LYS A 28 -6.27 -14.96 -25.69
N THR A 29 -6.19 -15.02 -27.02
CA THR A 29 -7.27 -15.59 -27.84
C THR A 29 -6.96 -16.95 -28.46
N GLU A 30 -5.70 -17.36 -28.61
CA GLU A 30 -5.39 -18.66 -29.21
C GLU A 30 -4.40 -19.45 -28.37
N HIS A 31 -4.93 -20.46 -27.68
CA HIS A 31 -4.22 -21.65 -27.20
C HIS A 31 -3.12 -21.45 -26.13
N THR A 32 -3.54 -21.08 -24.92
CA THR A 32 -2.77 -21.22 -23.67
C THR A 32 -2.44 -22.67 -23.26
N LEU A 33 -2.70 -23.66 -24.10
CA LEU A 33 -2.52 -25.08 -23.77
C LEU A 33 -1.27 -25.75 -24.34
N ASP A 34 -0.54 -25.14 -25.29
CA ASP A 34 0.65 -25.77 -25.90
C ASP A 34 1.95 -24.95 -25.83
N LEU A 35 1.94 -23.79 -25.16
CA LEU A 35 3.16 -23.03 -24.89
C LEU A 35 4.13 -23.81 -23.99
N ALA A 36 3.61 -24.64 -23.07
CA ALA A 36 4.46 -25.49 -22.24
C ALA A 36 5.19 -26.57 -23.07
N ALA A 37 4.53 -27.13 -24.10
CA ALA A 37 5.14 -28.13 -24.99
C ALA A 37 6.19 -27.49 -25.92
N HIS A 38 5.88 -26.33 -26.52
CA HIS A 38 6.82 -25.59 -27.36
C HIS A 38 8.03 -25.07 -26.58
N LEU A 39 7.83 -24.60 -25.33
CA LEU A 39 8.95 -24.19 -24.49
C LEU A 39 9.83 -25.41 -24.12
N LEU A 40 9.24 -26.58 -23.87
CA LEU A 40 10.00 -27.81 -23.59
C LEU A 40 10.83 -28.26 -24.80
N GLU A 41 10.30 -28.09 -26.01
CA GLU A 41 10.97 -28.45 -27.26
C GLU A 41 12.13 -27.46 -27.56
N HIS A 42 11.93 -26.17 -27.29
CA HIS A 42 12.95 -25.14 -27.47
C HIS A 42 14.12 -25.25 -26.47
N PHE A 43 13.88 -25.78 -25.26
CA PHE A 43 14.96 -26.05 -24.29
C PHE A 43 15.89 -27.19 -24.72
N HIS A 44 15.44 -28.11 -25.59
CA HIS A 44 16.29 -29.20 -26.08
C HIS A 44 17.17 -28.81 -27.27
N GLU A 45 16.82 -27.76 -28.04
CA GLU A 45 17.58 -27.35 -29.23
C GLU A 45 18.65 -26.27 -28.97
N GLU A 46 18.61 -25.54 -27.85
CA GLU A 46 19.57 -24.45 -27.57
C GLU A 46 20.86 -24.87 -26.84
N THR A 47 21.54 -25.91 -27.32
CA THR A 47 22.97 -26.15 -27.00
C THR A 47 23.90 -25.63 -28.09
N LYS A 48 23.64 -24.41 -28.59
CA LYS A 48 24.62 -23.62 -29.33
C LYS A 48 24.82 -22.26 -28.64
N PRO A 49 26.03 -21.99 -28.10
CA PRO A 49 26.29 -20.75 -27.38
C PRO A 49 26.50 -19.62 -28.38
N THR A 50 25.42 -18.94 -28.76
CA THR A 50 25.51 -17.61 -29.39
C THR A 50 25.38 -16.55 -28.32
N ALA A 51 26.53 -15.97 -27.98
CA ALA A 51 26.61 -14.75 -27.19
C ALA A 51 25.77 -13.65 -27.84
N GLN A 52 24.95 -12.98 -27.02
CA GLN A 52 24.26 -11.69 -27.25
C GLN A 52 22.73 -11.73 -27.11
N LEU A 53 22.23 -12.04 -25.90
CA LEU A 53 20.94 -11.54 -25.39
C LEU A 53 21.06 -11.27 -23.88
N HIS A 54 21.84 -10.25 -23.52
CA HIS A 54 22.07 -9.81 -22.15
C HIS A 54 21.18 -8.62 -21.74
N ASN A 55 19.92 -8.61 -22.21
CA ASN A 55 18.96 -7.57 -21.84
C ASN A 55 17.51 -8.10 -21.86
N ARG A 56 17.29 -9.28 -21.27
CA ARG A 56 15.96 -9.83 -21.01
C ARG A 56 15.75 -9.85 -19.50
N ASP A 57 14.79 -9.03 -19.05
CA ASP A 57 14.13 -9.00 -17.74
C ASP A 57 14.86 -9.74 -16.60
N GLN A 58 15.70 -8.98 -15.89
CA GLN A 58 16.23 -9.34 -14.57
C GLN A 58 15.25 -9.00 -13.44
N TRP A 59 14.07 -8.48 -13.76
CA TRP A 59 13.03 -8.24 -12.76
C TRP A 59 12.38 -9.57 -12.38
N THR A 60 13.00 -10.19 -11.37
CA THR A 60 12.57 -11.37 -10.61
C THR A 60 12.58 -12.71 -11.35
N ARG A 61 13.80 -13.24 -11.60
CA ARG A 61 13.95 -14.69 -11.66
C ARG A 61 13.61 -15.27 -10.29
N TRP A 62 12.49 -15.96 -10.19
CA TRP A 62 12.16 -16.80 -9.04
C TRP A 62 12.84 -18.17 -9.19
N PRO A 63 13.38 -18.76 -8.11
CA PRO A 63 13.53 -18.17 -6.77
C PRO A 63 14.54 -17.02 -6.79
N LEU A 64 14.29 -15.96 -5.99
CA LEU A 64 15.30 -14.91 -5.78
C LEU A 64 16.62 -15.60 -5.41
N PRO A 65 17.76 -15.22 -6.03
CA PRO A 65 19.06 -15.68 -5.54
C PRO A 65 19.15 -15.36 -4.05
N ASP A 66 19.82 -16.21 -3.27
CA ASP A 66 19.98 -16.09 -1.81
C ASP A 66 20.51 -14.69 -1.44
N ALA A 67 19.59 -13.74 -1.33
CA ALA A 67 19.90 -12.39 -0.91
C ALA A 67 20.27 -12.52 0.57
N PRO A 68 21.36 -11.87 1.01
CA PRO A 68 21.66 -11.84 2.43
C PRO A 68 20.39 -11.34 3.14
N LEU A 69 19.93 -12.12 4.12
CA LEU A 69 18.88 -11.67 5.03
C LEU A 69 19.35 -10.32 5.58
N ALA A 70 18.50 -9.30 5.54
CA ALA A 70 18.84 -8.04 6.17
C ALA A 70 19.14 -8.33 7.65
N ASP A 71 20.28 -7.85 8.13
CA ASP A 71 20.68 -8.00 9.54
C ASP A 71 19.79 -7.14 10.48
N TRP A 72 18.96 -6.29 9.88
CA TRP A 72 18.12 -5.32 10.56
C TRP A 72 16.70 -5.89 10.69
N ASP A 73 16.21 -6.03 11.92
CA ASP A 73 14.85 -6.52 12.18
C ASP A 73 13.79 -5.41 12.07
N LEU A 74 12.50 -5.77 12.10
CA LEU A 74 11.42 -4.77 12.03
C LEU A 74 11.43 -3.81 13.24
N GLU A 75 11.88 -4.28 14.41
CA GLU A 75 11.89 -3.49 15.64
C GLU A 75 12.91 -2.37 15.55
N ASP A 76 14.12 -2.71 15.14
CA ASP A 76 15.21 -1.79 14.91
C ASP A 76 14.80 -0.76 13.82
N GLU A 77 14.04 -1.17 12.78
CA GLU A 77 13.62 -0.26 11.70
C GLU A 77 12.65 0.79 12.25
N ILE A 78 11.66 0.34 13.02
CA ILE A 78 10.73 1.23 13.72
C ILE A 78 11.51 2.14 14.69
N ARG A 79 12.49 1.60 15.43
CA ARG A 79 13.36 2.36 16.34
C ARG A 79 14.06 3.50 15.61
N ALA A 80 14.65 3.22 14.44
CA ALA A 80 15.31 4.24 13.62
C ALA A 80 14.34 5.30 13.11
N ILE A 81 13.14 4.91 12.66
CA ILE A 81 12.12 5.86 12.20
C ILE A 81 11.67 6.79 13.34
N VAL A 82 11.40 6.24 14.53
CA VAL A 82 10.97 7.02 15.70
C VAL A 82 12.07 7.97 16.14
N ARG A 83 13.31 7.50 16.26
CA ARG A 83 14.46 8.33 16.59
C ARG A 83 14.60 9.47 15.58
N HIS A 84 14.54 9.16 14.27
CA HIS A 84 14.65 10.18 13.23
C HIS A 84 13.53 11.22 13.32
N TRP A 85 12.28 10.78 13.53
CA TRP A 85 11.14 11.68 13.67
C TRP A 85 11.23 12.58 14.91
N LEU A 86 11.69 12.04 16.04
CA LEU A 86 11.90 12.82 17.27
C LEU A 86 12.98 13.88 17.06
N LEU A 87 14.07 13.54 16.37
CA LEU A 87 15.13 14.49 16.03
C LEU A 87 14.62 15.57 15.05
N GLU A 88 13.88 15.19 14.00
CA GLU A 88 13.30 16.15 13.04
C GLU A 88 12.33 17.12 13.73
N LYS A 89 11.44 16.62 14.59
CA LYS A 89 10.51 17.44 15.37
C LYS A 89 11.24 18.38 16.31
N ARG A 90 12.35 17.91 16.88
CA ARG A 90 13.19 18.70 17.75
C ARG A 90 13.90 19.82 16.98
N ASP A 91 14.45 19.56 15.80
CA ASP A 91 15.17 20.56 14.99
C ASP A 91 14.24 21.68 14.51
N LEU A 92 12.96 21.39 14.33
CA LEU A 92 11.91 22.40 14.13
C LEU A 92 11.74 23.34 15.34
N GLU A 93 12.07 22.89 16.55
CA GLU A 93 11.93 23.64 17.81
C GLU A 93 13.25 24.28 18.28
N LYS A 94 14.41 23.72 17.91
CA LYS A 94 15.72 24.07 18.49
C LYS A 94 16.70 24.64 17.45
N ASN A 95 16.59 25.95 17.25
CA ASN A 95 17.70 26.85 16.91
C ASN A 95 18.62 27.11 18.14
N LEU A 96 18.79 26.13 19.03
CA LEU A 96 19.50 26.29 20.31
C LEU A 96 20.50 25.14 20.47
N ASP A 97 21.78 25.49 20.61
CA ASP A 97 22.89 24.57 20.88
C ASP A 97 22.62 23.79 22.18
N LEU A 98 22.52 22.47 22.10
CA LEU A 98 22.20 21.63 23.25
C LEU A 98 23.25 20.54 23.45
N ASP A 99 23.54 20.31 24.73
CA ASP A 99 24.60 19.46 25.25
C ASP A 99 24.24 17.96 25.18
N ASP A 100 25.25 17.08 25.29
CA ASP A 100 25.18 15.61 25.18
C ASP A 100 24.09 14.94 26.07
N ALA A 101 23.59 15.61 27.11
CA ALA A 101 22.55 15.09 28.01
C ALA A 101 21.16 14.92 27.36
N GLU A 102 20.92 15.47 26.17
CA GLU A 102 19.63 15.31 25.48
C GLU A 102 19.50 14.01 24.68
N GLU A 103 20.61 13.40 24.26
CA GLU A 103 20.58 12.17 23.47
C GLU A 103 20.02 11.00 24.31
N ASP A 104 20.42 10.92 25.58
CA ASP A 104 19.89 9.94 26.54
C ASP A 104 18.37 10.07 26.73
N TYR A 105 17.83 11.29 26.74
CA TYR A 105 16.38 11.51 26.86
C TYR A 105 15.61 11.02 25.62
N VAL A 106 16.17 11.20 24.42
CA VAL A 106 15.54 10.69 23.19
C VAL A 106 15.49 9.16 23.24
N GLU A 107 16.54 8.51 23.73
CA GLU A 107 16.58 7.06 23.82
C GLU A 107 15.56 6.50 24.82
N ASP A 108 15.46 7.12 26.01
CA ASP A 108 14.44 6.77 27.00
C ASP A 108 13.01 6.89 26.44
N LEU A 109 12.77 7.94 25.63
CA LEU A 109 11.48 8.16 24.97
C LEU A 109 11.20 7.13 23.88
N VAL A 110 12.21 6.77 23.09
CA VAL A 110 12.14 5.71 22.08
C VAL A 110 11.76 4.40 22.76
N ASP A 111 12.46 4.01 23.81
CA ASP A 111 12.18 2.78 24.56
C ASP A 111 10.77 2.74 25.14
N HIS A 112 10.22 3.88 25.54
CA HIS A 112 8.84 3.99 25.98
C HIS A 112 7.82 3.85 24.83
N LEU A 113 8.12 4.41 23.65
CA LEU A 113 7.23 4.42 22.49
C LEU A 113 7.21 3.09 21.72
N MET A 114 8.35 2.38 21.67
CA MET A 114 8.50 1.12 20.95
C MET A 114 7.39 0.09 21.24
N PRO A 115 7.09 -0.29 22.49
CA PRO A 115 6.05 -1.28 22.78
C PRO A 115 4.65 -0.81 22.33
N ILE A 116 4.39 0.51 22.37
CA ILE A 116 3.11 1.08 21.94
C ILE A 116 2.96 0.95 20.42
N LEU A 117 4.03 1.28 19.68
CA LEU A 117 4.04 1.21 18.22
C LEU A 117 4.00 -0.22 17.69
N LEU A 118 4.72 -1.15 18.32
CA LEU A 118 4.67 -2.56 17.95
C LEU A 118 3.26 -3.14 18.17
N ASN A 119 2.65 -2.87 19.32
CA ASN A 119 1.28 -3.28 19.60
C ASN A 119 0.30 -2.63 18.61
N PHE A 120 0.51 -1.35 18.25
CA PHE A 120 -0.30 -0.67 17.25
C PHE A 120 -0.22 -1.35 15.87
N LEU A 121 0.99 -1.67 15.43
CA LEU A 121 1.23 -2.35 14.15
C LEU A 121 0.63 -3.76 14.15
N GLU A 122 0.83 -4.52 15.23
CA GLU A 122 0.25 -5.86 15.38
C GLU A 122 -1.28 -5.82 15.25
N ARG A 123 -1.94 -4.83 15.87
CA ARG A 123 -3.39 -4.65 15.77
C ARG A 123 -3.83 -4.31 14.35
N ILE A 124 -3.11 -3.44 13.65
CA ILE A 124 -3.40 -3.13 12.23
C ILE A 124 -3.24 -4.39 11.37
N LEU A 125 -2.14 -5.13 11.53
CA LEU A 125 -1.87 -6.33 10.76
C LEU A 125 -2.91 -7.42 11.03
N THR A 126 -3.33 -7.58 12.29
CA THR A 126 -4.40 -8.51 12.67
C THR A 126 -5.73 -8.13 12.02
N LEU A 127 -6.05 -6.83 12.02
CA LEU A 127 -7.25 -6.31 11.39
C LEU A 127 -7.21 -6.50 9.86
N VAL A 128 -6.08 -6.20 9.21
CA VAL A 128 -5.87 -6.49 7.79
C VAL A 128 -6.01 -7.99 7.53
N HIS A 129 -5.39 -8.83 8.34
CA HIS A 129 -5.48 -10.29 8.22
C HIS A 129 -6.93 -10.79 8.33
N ALA A 130 -7.72 -10.25 9.26
CA ALA A 130 -9.13 -10.59 9.43
C ALA A 130 -10.00 -10.18 8.22
N HIS A 131 -9.59 -9.16 7.47
CA HIS A 131 -10.31 -8.68 6.28
C HIS A 131 -9.81 -9.28 4.96
N VAL A 132 -8.61 -9.88 4.94
CA VAL A 132 -8.11 -10.60 3.77
C VAL A 132 -8.74 -12.00 3.75
N PHE A 133 -9.66 -12.23 2.81
CA PHE A 133 -10.32 -13.52 2.66
C PHE A 133 -9.31 -14.67 2.51
N PRO A 134 -9.56 -15.84 3.13
CA PRO A 134 -8.74 -17.03 2.91
C PRO A 134 -8.75 -17.37 1.43
N ARG A 135 -7.58 -17.29 0.80
CA ARG A 135 -7.44 -17.49 -0.65
C ARG A 135 -7.52 -18.98 -0.99
N PRO A 136 -8.22 -19.37 -2.06
CA PRO A 136 -8.18 -20.76 -2.54
C PRO A 136 -6.73 -21.15 -2.88
N PRO A 137 -6.38 -22.44 -2.80
CA PRO A 137 -5.00 -22.89 -2.96
C PRO A 137 -4.44 -22.65 -4.37
N CYS A 138 -5.29 -22.42 -5.37
CA CYS A 138 -4.89 -22.14 -6.75
C CYS A 138 -4.13 -20.81 -6.86
N LEU A 139 -3.01 -20.84 -7.59
CA LEU A 139 -2.10 -19.69 -7.76
C LEU A 139 -2.72 -18.53 -8.56
N GLN A 140 -3.76 -18.80 -9.36
CA GLN A 140 -4.35 -17.83 -10.28
C GLN A 140 -5.24 -16.79 -9.56
N ASP A 141 -5.89 -17.17 -8.45
CA ASP A 141 -6.68 -16.24 -7.62
C ASP A 141 -5.84 -15.55 -6.54
N ARG A 142 -4.51 -15.78 -6.50
CA ARG A 142 -3.61 -15.17 -5.52
C ARG A 142 -3.25 -13.72 -5.82
N ILE A 143 -3.61 -13.19 -6.99
CA ILE A 143 -3.08 -11.91 -7.48
C ILE A 143 -4.13 -10.79 -7.41
N ASN A 144 -5.05 -10.81 -6.44
CA ASN A 144 -5.64 -9.53 -6.04
C ASN A 144 -4.70 -8.90 -5.01
N PRO A 145 -3.81 -7.99 -5.42
CA PRO A 145 -2.99 -7.24 -4.48
C PRO A 145 -3.92 -6.43 -3.59
N LEU A 146 -3.61 -6.36 -2.30
CA LEU A 146 -4.31 -5.47 -1.39
C LEU A 146 -4.10 -4.04 -1.90
N ASN A 147 -5.17 -3.37 -2.34
CA ASN A 147 -5.09 -1.99 -2.79
C ASN A 147 -5.01 -1.06 -1.56
N TRP A 148 -4.41 0.12 -1.72
CA TRP A 148 -4.44 1.16 -0.69
C TRP A 148 -5.89 1.55 -0.33
N ARG A 149 -6.83 1.40 -1.27
CA ARG A 149 -8.27 1.60 -1.06
C ARG A 149 -8.86 0.55 -0.14
N ASP A 150 -8.46 -0.71 -0.28
CA ASP A 150 -8.89 -1.78 0.61
C ASP A 150 -8.40 -1.52 2.03
N LEU A 151 -7.13 -1.11 2.16
CA LEU A 151 -6.55 -0.72 3.44
C LEU A 151 -7.31 0.46 4.06
N ALA A 152 -7.63 1.50 3.30
CA ALA A 152 -8.46 2.61 3.79
C ALA A 152 -9.87 2.17 4.22
N ASN A 153 -10.50 1.26 3.48
CA ASN A 153 -11.82 0.71 3.82
C ASN A 153 -11.76 -0.13 5.11
N ILE A 154 -10.70 -0.92 5.28
CA ILE A 154 -10.44 -1.72 6.47
C ILE A 154 -10.23 -0.82 7.70
N LEU A 155 -9.41 0.24 7.57
CA LEU A 155 -9.16 1.21 8.63
C LEU A 155 -10.36 2.14 8.91
N ALA A 156 -11.28 2.30 7.96
CA ALA A 156 -12.56 2.99 8.18
C ALA A 156 -13.57 2.13 8.95
N SER A 157 -13.31 0.83 9.14
CA SER A 157 -14.23 -0.06 9.82
C SER A 157 -14.38 0.31 11.31
N PRO A 158 -15.54 0.02 11.93
CA PRO A 158 -15.74 0.26 13.36
C PRO A 158 -14.75 -0.50 14.27
N ALA A 159 -14.12 -1.57 13.76
CA ALA A 159 -13.12 -2.34 14.50
C ALA A 159 -11.77 -1.61 14.62
N ALA A 160 -11.54 -0.58 13.80
CA ALA A 160 -10.33 0.25 13.81
C ALA A 160 -10.58 1.66 14.39
N GLU A 161 -11.73 1.87 15.04
CA GLU A 161 -12.16 3.18 15.53
C GLU A 161 -11.18 3.79 16.53
N ASP A 162 -10.60 2.96 17.39
CA ASP A 162 -9.63 3.35 18.41
C ASP A 162 -8.17 3.32 17.91
N LEU A 163 -7.95 2.82 16.70
CA LEU A 163 -6.63 2.74 16.08
C LEU A 163 -6.33 3.99 15.23
N VAL A 164 -7.27 4.39 14.38
CA VAL A 164 -7.02 5.46 13.41
C VAL A 164 -8.04 6.57 13.56
N ASP A 165 -7.54 7.77 13.82
CA ASP A 165 -8.32 9.00 13.84
C ASP A 165 -8.90 9.30 12.45
N ALA A 166 -10.12 9.82 12.42
CA ALA A 166 -10.83 10.15 11.19
C ALA A 166 -10.07 11.19 10.36
N GLN A 167 -9.42 12.16 11.02
CA GLN A 167 -8.61 13.16 10.33
C GLN A 167 -7.37 12.54 9.68
N MET A 168 -6.67 11.65 10.40
CA MET A 168 -5.50 10.95 9.87
C MET A 168 -5.87 10.08 8.66
N LEU A 169 -6.99 9.34 8.74
CA LEU A 169 -7.49 8.52 7.65
C LEU A 169 -7.84 9.36 6.42
N LYS A 170 -8.46 10.53 6.63
CA LYS A 170 -8.76 11.48 5.55
C LYS A 170 -7.48 11.98 4.87
N SER A 171 -6.49 12.42 5.64
CA SER A 171 -5.20 12.87 5.11
C SER A 171 -4.47 11.76 4.35
N TYR A 172 -4.53 10.52 4.83
CA TYR A 172 -3.99 9.36 4.11
C TYR A 172 -4.70 9.16 2.76
N VAL A 173 -6.03 9.14 2.74
CA VAL A 173 -6.80 8.99 1.50
C VAL A 173 -6.50 10.11 0.51
N ASP A 174 -6.52 11.37 0.94
CA ASP A 174 -6.23 12.51 0.07
C ASP A 174 -4.79 12.44 -0.50
N ARG A 175 -3.81 12.01 0.31
CA ARG A 175 -2.42 11.82 -0.15
C ARG A 175 -2.28 10.67 -1.13
N MET A 176 -2.91 9.52 -0.87
CA MET A 176 -2.88 8.37 -1.78
C MET A 176 -3.63 8.65 -3.08
N GLU A 177 -4.73 9.40 -3.04
CA GLU A 177 -5.43 9.90 -4.22
C GLU A 177 -4.54 10.87 -5.02
N ALA A 178 -3.80 11.76 -4.36
CA ALA A 178 -2.88 12.68 -5.04
C ALA A 178 -1.70 11.94 -5.72
N LEU A 179 -1.17 10.90 -5.09
CA LEU A 179 -0.03 10.13 -5.61
C LEU A 179 -0.41 9.12 -6.70
N LEU A 180 -1.57 8.45 -6.55
CA LEU A 180 -1.96 7.29 -7.39
C LEU A 180 -3.26 7.50 -8.19
N GLY A 181 -3.97 8.62 -7.97
CA GLY A 181 -5.32 8.84 -8.49
C GLY A 181 -5.42 9.16 -9.99
N SER A 182 -4.29 9.38 -10.68
CA SER A 182 -4.27 9.63 -12.12
C SER A 182 -4.40 8.37 -12.97
N GLU A 183 -3.98 7.20 -12.48
CA GLU A 183 -3.73 6.05 -13.37
C GLU A 183 -4.86 5.00 -13.46
N ASN A 184 -5.80 4.93 -12.50
CA ASN A 184 -6.71 3.77 -12.40
C ASN A 184 -8.19 4.14 -12.17
N ARG A 185 -8.76 4.97 -13.05
CA ARG A 185 -10.16 5.41 -12.92
C ARG A 185 -11.20 4.44 -13.50
N GLU A 186 -10.78 3.38 -14.20
CA GLU A 186 -11.69 2.51 -14.96
C GLU A 186 -12.28 1.31 -14.19
N LEU A 187 -11.70 0.91 -13.06
CA LEU A 187 -12.27 -0.16 -12.23
C LEU A 187 -13.01 0.44 -11.04
N GLN A 188 -14.33 0.43 -11.12
CA GLN A 188 -15.26 1.07 -10.20
C GLN A 188 -15.35 0.30 -8.86
N GLU A 189 -14.30 0.36 -8.06
CA GLU A 189 -14.25 -0.22 -6.71
C GLU A 189 -14.90 0.70 -5.66
N PRO A 190 -15.36 0.14 -4.51
CA PRO A 190 -15.96 0.92 -3.45
C PRO A 190 -15.04 2.04 -2.96
N CYS A 191 -15.45 3.29 -3.24
CA CYS A 191 -14.69 4.48 -2.91
C CYS A 191 -14.48 4.61 -1.38
N PRO A 192 -13.22 4.72 -0.90
CA PRO A 192 -12.90 4.90 0.52
C PRO A 192 -13.62 6.09 1.17
N ARG A 193 -13.89 7.16 0.41
CA ARG A 193 -14.66 8.31 0.89
C ARG A 193 -16.06 7.90 1.39
N ARG A 194 -16.71 6.94 0.73
CA ARG A 194 -18.01 6.41 1.19
C ARG A 194 -17.89 5.58 2.47
N ALA A 195 -16.72 5.03 2.78
CA ALA A 195 -16.51 4.35 4.05
C ALA A 195 -16.33 5.37 5.19
N ILE A 196 -15.59 6.45 4.92
CA ILE A 196 -15.46 7.59 5.84
C ILE A 196 -16.83 8.24 6.10
N ASP A 197 -17.61 8.54 5.05
CA ASP A 197 -18.95 9.11 5.19
C ASP A 197 -19.88 8.20 6.02
N ARG A 198 -19.73 6.88 5.87
CA ARG A 198 -20.47 5.89 6.68
C ARG A 198 -20.05 5.94 8.14
N ARG A 199 -18.76 6.10 8.44
CA ARG A 199 -18.25 6.27 9.81
C ARG A 199 -18.80 7.55 10.44
N ASP A 200 -18.71 8.68 9.74
CA ASP A 200 -19.27 9.96 10.21
C ASP A 200 -20.77 9.87 10.49
N MET A 201 -21.52 9.15 9.64
CA MET A 201 -22.94 8.89 9.87
C MET A 201 -23.21 8.03 11.11
N LEU A 202 -22.35 7.05 11.41
CA LEU A 202 -22.47 6.22 12.61
C LEU A 202 -22.14 7.04 13.87
N ASP A 203 -21.13 7.90 13.81
CA ASP A 203 -20.74 8.77 14.92
C ASP A 203 -21.83 9.79 15.24
N GLN A 204 -22.40 10.43 14.22
CA GLN A 204 -23.56 11.32 14.40
C GLN A 204 -24.76 10.60 15.05
N ARG A 205 -25.00 9.32 14.72
CA ARG A 205 -26.06 8.53 15.35
C ARG A 205 -25.76 8.20 16.80
N ARG A 206 -24.49 7.93 17.15
CA ARG A 206 -24.07 7.68 18.53
C ARG A 206 -24.23 8.94 19.38
N THR A 207 -23.79 10.10 18.90
CA THR A 207 -23.96 11.39 19.60
C THR A 207 -25.44 11.68 19.87
N ARG A 208 -26.30 11.55 18.84
CA ARG A 208 -27.75 11.74 19.01
C ARG A 208 -28.37 10.79 20.02
N ARG A 209 -27.93 9.52 20.06
CA ARG A 209 -28.41 8.57 21.08
C ARG A 209 -27.96 9.00 22.47
N GLN A 210 -26.70 9.42 22.63
CA GLN A 210 -26.18 9.89 23.91
C GLN A 210 -26.93 11.12 24.40
N ASP A 211 -27.26 12.07 23.51
CA ASP A 211 -28.05 13.25 23.84
C ASP A 211 -29.45 12.89 24.31
N LEU A 212 -30.12 11.92 23.64
CA LEU A 212 -31.43 11.43 24.07
C LEU A 212 -31.37 10.76 25.44
N TYR A 213 -30.35 9.95 25.72
CA TYR A 213 -30.14 9.36 27.05
C TYR A 213 -29.92 10.43 28.11
N ASN A 214 -29.09 11.43 27.82
CA ASN A 214 -28.84 12.55 28.73
C ASN A 214 -30.14 13.33 29.00
N CYS A 215 -30.93 13.67 27.98
CA CYS A 215 -32.22 14.34 28.14
C CYS A 215 -33.21 13.53 28.99
N LEU A 216 -33.31 12.21 28.74
CA LEU A 216 -34.18 11.33 29.54
C LEU A 216 -33.73 11.28 30.99
N MET A 217 -32.43 11.13 31.24
CA MET A 217 -31.87 11.13 32.60
C MET A 217 -32.11 12.45 33.32
N PHE A 218 -31.85 13.60 32.68
CA PHE A 218 -32.16 14.90 33.28
C PHE A 218 -33.66 15.04 33.63
N SER A 219 -34.56 14.57 32.77
CA SER A 219 -36.00 14.62 33.05
C SER A 219 -36.44 13.73 34.22
N LEU A 220 -35.73 12.63 34.48
CA LEU A 220 -36.01 11.71 35.58
C LEU A 220 -35.49 12.23 36.93
N PHE A 221 -34.43 13.02 36.95
CA PHE A 221 -33.80 13.54 38.18
C PHE A 221 -34.23 14.96 38.58
N SER A 222 -35.00 15.68 37.74
CA SER A 222 -35.54 17.02 38.05
C SER A 222 -36.97 17.02 38.63
N ARG A 223 -37.41 15.95 39.28
CA ARG A 223 -38.67 15.89 40.06
C ARG A 223 -38.39 15.68 41.53
#